data_AF-A0A8H5LDK0-F1
#
_entry.id   AF-A0A8H5LDK0-F1
#
_cell.length_a   1.000
_cell.length_b   1.000
_cell.length_c   1.000
_cell.angle_alpha   90.00
_cell.angle_beta   90.00
_cell.angle_gamma   90.00
#
_symmetry.space_group_name_H-M   'P 1'
#
loop_
_entity.id
_entity.type
_entity.pdbx_description
1 polymer ?
#
loop_
_entity_poly.entity_id
_entity_poly.type
_entity_poly.pdbx_seq_one_letter_code
_entity_poly.pdbx_strand_id
1 'polypeptide(L)'
;MKFTLPTAAFALSLLGAADGARIETYVTTGPQILTNYSSAYLGDDGKWYTLGNGFRDGCRKTKFDWIKEACIDDHKHRAHIVYSGGTKKCFKRTSDTSKACGGSEGCWQGVCQRCWTYVYTETKCTW
;
A
#
# COMPACT_ATOMS: atom_id res chain seq x y z
N MET A 1 -41.70 -43.31 -13.46
CA MET A 1 -41.20 -42.64 -12.24
C MET A 1 -40.44 -41.39 -12.69
N LYS A 2 -40.89 -40.20 -12.30
CA LYS A 2 -40.26 -38.92 -12.66
C LYS A 2 -39.22 -38.60 -11.59
N PHE A 3 -37.94 -38.64 -11.95
CA PHE A 3 -36.86 -38.12 -11.10
C PHE A 3 -36.72 -36.63 -11.36
N THR A 4 -37.19 -35.83 -10.40
CA THR A 4 -36.92 -34.40 -10.32
C THR A 4 -35.49 -34.19 -9.80
N LEU A 5 -34.63 -33.60 -10.62
CA LEU A 5 -33.30 -33.15 -10.21
C LEU A 5 -33.42 -31.82 -9.45
N PRO A 6 -32.88 -31.69 -8.22
CA PRO A 6 -32.80 -30.40 -7.55
C PRO A 6 -31.66 -29.58 -8.18
N THR A 7 -32.03 -28.46 -8.79
CA THR A 7 -31.14 -27.40 -9.22
C THR A 7 -30.59 -26.69 -7.98
N ALA A 8 -29.43 -27.12 -7.48
CA ALA A 8 -28.66 -26.36 -6.49
C ALA A 8 -27.65 -25.48 -7.23
N ALA A 9 -28.09 -24.27 -7.58
CA ALA A 9 -27.21 -23.13 -7.76
C ALA A 9 -26.90 -22.51 -6.37
N PHE A 10 -25.82 -21.73 -6.32
CA PHE A 10 -25.12 -21.11 -5.17
C PHE A 10 -23.88 -21.90 -4.72
N ALA A 11 -22.69 -21.31 -4.65
CA ALA A 11 -22.22 -20.01 -5.08
C ALA A 11 -20.70 -20.08 -5.13
N LEU A 12 -20.09 -19.23 -5.93
CA LEU A 12 -18.65 -19.01 -6.10
C LEU A 12 -17.91 -18.95 -4.74
N SER A 13 -17.46 -20.09 -4.23
CA SER A 13 -16.61 -20.18 -3.04
C SER A 13 -15.12 -20.13 -3.41
N LEU A 14 -14.76 -19.26 -4.35
CA LEU A 14 -13.39 -19.07 -4.85
C LEU A 14 -13.10 -17.59 -5.14
N LEU A 15 -13.61 -16.70 -4.28
CA LEU A 15 -12.92 -15.44 -4.06
C LEU A 15 -11.63 -15.79 -3.33
N GLY A 16 -10.58 -16.09 -4.10
CA GLY A 16 -9.23 -16.00 -3.59
C GLY A 16 -9.12 -14.67 -2.86
N ALA A 17 -8.47 -14.67 -1.70
CA ALA A 17 -8.15 -13.45 -0.97
C ALA A 17 -7.30 -12.56 -1.89
N ALA A 18 -7.96 -11.77 -2.74
CA ALA A 18 -7.34 -10.62 -3.34
C ALA A 18 -7.02 -9.73 -2.15
N ASP A 19 -5.74 -9.62 -1.80
CA ASP A 19 -5.27 -8.63 -0.85
C ASP A 19 -5.94 -7.30 -1.24
N GLY A 20 -6.86 -6.83 -0.40
CA GLY A 20 -7.62 -5.61 -0.68
C GLY A 20 -6.67 -4.44 -0.91
N ALA A 21 -7.16 -3.40 -1.59
CA ALA A 21 -6.33 -2.26 -1.90
C ALA A 21 -5.54 -1.75 -0.69
N ARG A 22 -4.26 -1.43 -0.91
CA ARG A 22 -3.35 -0.97 0.14
C ARG A 22 -2.32 0.01 -0.40
N ILE A 23 -1.74 0.78 0.50
CA ILE A 23 -0.59 1.62 0.20
C ILE A 23 0.61 1.04 0.93
N GLU A 24 1.73 0.90 0.25
CA GLU A 24 3.01 0.55 0.86
C GLU A 24 3.99 1.69 0.69
N THR A 25 4.64 2.05 1.80
CA THR A 25 5.74 3.01 1.82
C THR A 25 7.01 2.28 2.20
N TYR A 26 8.04 2.42 1.37
CA TYR A 26 9.37 1.86 1.60
C TYR A 26 10.33 2.97 1.96
N VAL A 27 11.12 2.75 3.00
CA VAL A 27 12.11 3.71 3.47
C VAL A 27 13.45 3.03 3.67
N THR A 28 14.49 3.59 3.06
CA THR A 28 15.86 3.14 3.28
C THR A 28 16.59 4.16 4.12
N THR A 29 17.07 3.77 5.31
CA THR A 29 17.84 4.61 6.24
C THR A 29 19.20 3.97 6.51
N GLY A 30 20.27 4.73 6.62
CA GLY A 30 21.58 4.18 6.99
C GLY A 30 22.68 5.23 7.05
N PRO A 31 23.86 4.89 7.59
CA PRO A 31 24.94 5.84 7.84
C PRO A 31 25.57 6.40 6.56
N GLN A 32 25.45 5.72 5.42
CA GLN A 32 26.02 6.15 4.14
C GLN A 32 24.96 6.51 3.07
N ILE A 33 23.68 6.55 3.43
CA ILE A 33 22.59 6.77 2.47
C ILE A 33 21.72 7.94 2.91
N LEU A 34 21.52 8.90 2.00
CA LEU A 34 20.43 9.88 2.11
C LEU A 34 19.11 9.13 2.15
N THR A 35 18.31 9.36 3.19
CA THR A 35 17.08 8.61 3.40
C THR A 35 16.20 8.66 2.16
N ASN A 36 15.93 7.49 1.57
CA ASN A 36 15.14 7.37 0.35
C ASN A 36 13.76 6.86 0.70
N TYR A 37 12.74 7.51 0.15
CA TYR A 37 11.34 7.15 0.31
C TYR A 37 10.75 6.77 -1.04
N SER A 38 9.92 5.75 -1.07
CA SER A 38 9.02 5.48 -2.18
C SER A 38 7.69 5.00 -1.64
N SER A 39 6.61 5.35 -2.32
CA SER A 39 5.28 4.83 -2.00
C SER A 39 4.61 4.27 -3.24
N ALA A 40 3.82 3.23 -3.05
CA ALA A 40 3.03 2.62 -4.10
C ALA A 40 1.64 2.27 -3.59
N TYR A 41 0.66 2.35 -4.49
CA TYR A 41 -0.69 1.90 -4.28
C TYR A 41 -0.88 0.54 -4.97
N LEU A 42 -1.27 -0.47 -4.22
CA LEU A 42 -1.75 -1.74 -4.74
C LEU A 42 -3.26 -1.62 -4.90
N GLY A 43 -3.74 -1.62 -6.14
CA GLY A 43 -5.16 -1.49 -6.47
C GLY A 43 -5.96 -2.76 -6.22
N ASP A 44 -7.29 -2.62 -6.21
CA ASP A 44 -8.20 -3.78 -6.16
C ASP A 44 -8.08 -4.70 -7.39
N ASP A 45 -7.44 -4.21 -8.45
CA ASP A 45 -7.08 -4.99 -9.64
C ASP A 45 -5.77 -5.79 -9.46
N GLY A 46 -5.16 -5.74 -8.28
CA GLY A 46 -3.92 -6.42 -7.94
C GLY A 46 -2.65 -5.79 -8.53
N LYS A 47 -2.76 -4.61 -9.17
CA LYS A 47 -1.61 -3.94 -9.79
C LYS A 47 -0.96 -2.91 -8.88
N TRP A 48 0.35 -2.76 -9.06
CA TRP A 48 1.17 -1.80 -8.35
C TRP A 48 1.30 -0.49 -9.12
N TYR A 49 0.96 0.60 -8.45
CA TYR A 49 0.98 1.95 -8.98
C TYR A 49 1.92 2.81 -8.15
N THR A 50 3.10 3.12 -8.69
CA THR A 50 4.05 4.01 -8.00
C THR A 50 3.45 5.41 -7.82
N LEU A 51 3.38 5.87 -6.57
CA LEU A 51 2.89 7.20 -6.20
C LEU A 51 4.00 8.26 -6.24
N GLY A 52 5.22 7.85 -6.60
CA GLY A 52 6.38 8.72 -6.79
C GLY A 52 7.51 8.48 -5.78
N ASN A 53 8.70 8.93 -6.18
CA ASN A 53 9.89 8.94 -5.32
C ASN A 53 9.82 10.10 -4.33
N GLY A 54 10.38 9.91 -3.14
CA GLY A 54 10.37 10.91 -2.06
C GLY A 54 8.99 11.20 -1.50
N PHE A 55 8.01 10.32 -1.70
CA PHE A 55 6.64 10.51 -1.21
C PHE A 55 6.40 9.68 0.05
N ARG A 56 6.36 10.35 1.20
CA ARG A 56 6.05 9.78 2.52
C ARG A 56 4.93 10.52 3.24
N ASP A 57 4.74 11.80 2.96
CA ASP A 57 3.79 12.64 3.68
C ASP A 57 3.24 13.75 2.78
N GLY A 58 2.04 14.21 3.12
CA GLY A 58 1.26 15.19 2.37
C GLY A 58 0.43 14.60 1.24
N CYS A 59 -0.14 15.49 0.42
CA CYS A 59 -0.98 15.17 -0.73
C CYS A 59 -0.26 15.49 -2.03
N ARG A 60 -0.36 14.59 -3.01
CA ARG A 60 0.22 14.79 -4.35
C ARG A 60 -0.73 14.31 -5.42
N LYS A 61 -0.78 15.06 -6.52
CA LYS A 61 -1.36 14.56 -7.77
C LYS A 61 -0.52 13.40 -8.27
N THR A 62 -1.17 12.41 -8.86
CA THR A 62 -0.48 11.29 -9.48
C THR A 62 -0.38 11.50 -10.99
N LYS A 63 0.45 10.69 -11.65
CA LYS A 63 0.49 10.61 -13.11
C LYS A 63 -0.66 9.79 -13.72
N PHE A 64 -1.47 9.14 -12.89
CA PHE A 64 -2.55 8.27 -13.33
C PHE A 64 -3.83 9.09 -13.46
N ASP A 65 -4.43 9.05 -14.64
CA ASP A 65 -5.65 9.79 -14.98
C ASP A 65 -6.87 9.40 -14.13
N TRP A 66 -6.90 8.18 -13.59
CA TRP A 66 -7.95 7.68 -12.70
C TRP A 66 -7.72 7.96 -11.21
N ILE A 67 -6.49 8.36 -10.80
CA ILE A 67 -6.21 8.87 -9.45
C ILE A 67 -5.94 10.37 -9.52
N LYS A 68 -6.92 11.15 -9.06
CA LYS A 68 -6.78 12.60 -8.92
C LYS A 68 -5.68 12.97 -7.92
N GLU A 69 -5.67 12.31 -6.78
CA GLU A 69 -4.76 12.63 -5.68
C GLU A 69 -4.50 11.43 -4.78
N ALA A 70 -3.27 11.34 -4.29
CA ALA A 70 -2.86 10.44 -3.21
C ALA A 70 -2.35 11.25 -2.04
N CYS A 71 -2.83 10.93 -0.84
CA CYS A 71 -2.42 11.59 0.40
C CYS A 71 -1.93 10.56 1.40
N ILE A 72 -0.76 10.79 1.98
CA ILE A 72 -0.24 10.04 3.11
C ILE A 72 -0.06 11.03 4.25
N ASP A 73 -0.56 10.70 5.44
CA ASP A 73 -0.38 11.45 6.68
C ASP A 73 0.37 10.50 7.63
N ASP A 74 1.70 10.54 7.52
CA ASP A 74 2.60 9.61 8.21
C ASP A 74 2.47 9.76 9.73
N HIS A 75 2.32 11.00 10.19
CA HIS A 75 2.18 11.39 11.59
C HIS A 75 0.90 10.86 12.23
N LYS A 76 -0.20 10.78 11.46
CA LYS A 76 -1.47 10.22 11.94
C LYS A 76 -1.73 8.81 11.45
N HIS A 77 -0.74 8.17 10.84
CA HIS A 77 -0.81 6.77 10.41
C HIS A 77 -2.01 6.45 9.51
N ARG A 78 -2.36 7.40 8.64
CA ARG A 78 -3.52 7.31 7.75
C ARG A 78 -3.15 7.79 6.35
N ALA A 79 -3.87 7.30 5.36
CA ALA A 79 -3.70 7.71 3.98
C ALA A 79 -5.05 7.68 3.26
N HIS A 80 -5.14 8.31 2.10
CA HIS A 80 -6.29 8.15 1.23
C HIS A 80 -5.94 8.37 -0.24
N ILE A 81 -6.73 7.77 -1.12
CA ILE A 81 -6.72 8.00 -2.56
C ILE A 81 -8.03 8.67 -2.92
N VAL A 82 -7.97 9.76 -3.67
CA VAL A 82 -9.13 10.37 -4.33
C VAL A 82 -9.07 10.01 -5.81
N TYR A 83 -10.06 9.26 -6.27
CA TYR A 83 -10.19 8.92 -7.68
C TYR A 83 -10.74 10.11 -8.47
N SER A 84 -10.51 10.10 -9.79
CA SER A 84 -10.96 11.21 -10.66
C SER A 84 -12.47 11.41 -10.70
N GLY A 85 -13.25 10.36 -10.40
CA GLY A 85 -14.70 10.45 -10.18
C GLY A 85 -15.12 11.06 -8.83
N GLY A 86 -14.18 11.44 -7.97
CA GLY A 86 -14.44 12.05 -6.65
C GLY A 86 -14.57 11.05 -5.50
N THR A 87 -14.69 9.76 -5.78
CA THR A 87 -14.70 8.72 -4.75
C THR A 87 -13.39 8.73 -3.95
N LYS A 88 -13.48 8.58 -2.64
CA LYS A 88 -12.34 8.52 -1.71
C LYS A 88 -12.24 7.13 -1.11
N LYS A 89 -11.05 6.53 -1.15
CA LYS A 89 -10.71 5.32 -0.41
C LYS A 89 -9.72 5.68 0.70
N CYS A 90 -10.00 5.26 1.93
CA CYS A 90 -9.19 5.57 3.10
C CYS A 90 -8.40 4.36 3.56
N PHE A 91 -7.22 4.61 4.12
CA PHE A 91 -6.32 3.57 4.60
C PHE A 91 -5.78 3.95 5.98
N LYS A 92 -5.50 2.94 6.79
CA LYS A 92 -4.81 3.09 8.07
C LYS A 92 -3.60 2.18 8.07
N ARG A 93 -2.50 2.67 8.62
CA ARG A 93 -1.29 1.88 8.83
C ARG A 93 -1.59 0.71 9.76
N THR A 94 -1.26 -0.49 9.31
CA THR A 94 -1.50 -1.74 10.04
C THR A 94 -0.25 -2.57 10.21
N SER A 95 0.85 -2.24 9.53
CA SER A 95 2.12 -2.95 9.68
C SER A 95 3.31 -2.03 9.48
N ASP A 96 4.26 -2.13 10.40
CA ASP A 96 5.53 -1.42 10.40
C ASP A 96 6.63 -2.48 10.57
N THR A 97 7.38 -2.74 9.51
CA THR A 97 8.45 -3.74 9.54
C THR A 97 9.77 -3.11 9.16
N SER A 98 10.87 -3.65 9.68
CA SER A 98 12.20 -3.30 9.19
C SER A 98 13.17 -4.45 9.23
N LYS A 99 14.09 -4.46 8.27
CA LYS A 99 15.17 -5.42 8.18
C LYS A 99 16.47 -4.73 7.79
N ALA A 100 17.60 -5.36 8.12
CA ALA A 100 18.88 -4.97 7.54
C ALA A 100 18.82 -5.17 6.02
N CYS A 101 19.41 -4.25 5.27
CA CYS A 101 19.51 -4.33 3.82
C CYS A 101 20.78 -3.63 3.34
N GLY A 102 21.20 -3.87 2.08
CA GLY A 102 22.38 -3.22 1.51
C GLY A 102 23.73 -3.92 1.82
N GLY A 103 23.71 -5.17 2.30
CA GLY A 103 24.92 -5.93 2.59
C GLY A 103 25.70 -5.42 3.81
N SER A 104 26.87 -6.02 4.07
CA SER A 104 27.78 -5.54 5.13
C SER A 104 28.48 -4.24 4.72
N GLU A 105 28.56 -3.96 3.42
CA GLU A 105 29.12 -2.74 2.84
C GLU A 105 28.30 -1.49 3.22
N GLY A 106 27.00 -1.66 3.44
CA GLY A 106 26.10 -0.60 3.94
C GLY A 106 26.23 -0.32 5.44
N CYS A 107 27.16 -0.99 6.14
CA CYS A 107 27.40 -0.79 7.57
C CYS A 107 28.59 0.14 7.83
N TRP A 108 28.44 1.04 8.80
CA TRP A 108 29.51 1.93 9.26
C TRP A 108 29.54 1.94 10.79
N GLN A 109 30.71 1.68 11.37
CA GLN A 109 30.90 1.63 12.84
C GLN A 109 29.88 0.72 13.56
N GLY A 110 29.55 -0.43 12.97
CA GLY A 110 28.60 -1.40 13.55
C GLY A 110 27.12 -1.03 13.36
N VAL A 111 26.79 0.09 12.72
CA VAL A 111 25.43 0.46 12.35
C VAL A 111 25.19 0.12 10.89
N CYS A 112 24.20 -0.72 10.62
CA CYS A 112 23.85 -1.14 9.26
C CYS A 112 22.64 -0.39 8.71
N GLN A 113 22.59 -0.26 7.39
CA GLN A 113 21.42 0.21 6.68
C GLN A 113 20.18 -0.65 6.98
N ARG A 114 19.04 0.02 7.13
CA ARG A 114 17.73 -0.57 7.36
C ARG A 114 16.76 -0.20 6.25
N CYS A 115 15.99 -1.18 5.83
CA CYS A 115 14.85 -1.02 4.94
C CYS A 115 13.58 -1.22 5.76
N TRP A 116 12.76 -0.19 5.78
CA TRP A 116 11.47 -0.15 6.45
C TRP A 116 10.37 -0.31 5.42
N THR A 117 9.32 -1.04 5.79
CA THR A 117 8.08 -1.14 5.02
C THR A 117 6.92 -0.79 5.94
N TYR A 118 6.14 0.21 5.54
CA TYR A 118 4.90 0.61 6.18
C TYR A 118 3.74 0.23 5.28
N VAL A 119 2.78 -0.53 5.80
CA VAL A 119 1.60 -0.98 5.06
C VAL A 119 0.36 -0.29 5.61
N TYR A 120 -0.39 0.35 4.73
CA TYR A 120 -1.68 0.96 5.01
C TYR A 120 -2.78 0.18 4.30
N THR A 121 -3.64 -0.48 5.07
CA THR A 121 -4.76 -1.27 4.53
C THR A 121 -6.04 -0.46 4.54
N GLU A 122 -6.96 -0.80 3.62
CA GLU A 122 -8.25 -0.13 3.50
C GLU A 122 -9.04 -0.12 4.81
N THR A 123 -9.72 0.99 5.06
CA THR A 123 -10.61 1.18 6.19
C THR A 123 -11.70 2.19 5.85
N LYS A 124 -12.73 2.28 6.68
CA LYS A 124 -13.80 3.27 6.49
C LYS A 124 -13.24 4.69 6.64
N CYS A 125 -13.64 5.59 5.76
CA CYS A 125 -13.31 7.00 5.89
C CYS A 125 -14.10 7.64 7.03
N THR A 126 -13.42 8.01 8.12
CA THR A 126 -14.03 8.73 9.25
C THR A 126 -13.37 10.09 9.52
N TRP A 127 -12.59 10.59 8.55
CA TRP A 127 -11.84 11.84 8.57
C TRP A 127 -11.68 12.46 7.18
#